data_AF-A0A109IFA8-F1
#
_entry.id   AF-A0A109IFA8-F1
#
_cell.length_a   1.000
_cell.length_b   1.000
_cell.length_c   1.000
_cell.angle_alpha   90.00
_cell.angle_beta   90.00
_cell.angle_gamma   90.00
#
_symmetry.space_group_name_H-M   'P 1'
#
loop_
_entity.id
_entity.type
_entity.pdbx_description
1 polymer ?
#
loop_
_entity_poly.entity_id
_entity_poly.type
_entity_poly.pdbx_seq_one_letter_code
_entity_poly.pdbx_strand_id
1 'polypeptide(L)'
;MSTLPTLATCGDPATVRIELYTPGSLDACAYTCAAHTVRASAAVAQAGLAAHVTGMAPDMKRSCGDVFVYPTGALGGAPADLTHPHWCNRDDCERRGRHRSRILRSDTNRPEAFIVGVALVQALHPAAEPTVRLTSVEGGAETSLVLSVGQSRVLRYRLANLLDMARAGRNGGRWA
;
A
#
# COMPACT_ATOMS: atom_id res chain seq x y z
N MET A 1 14.60 4.24 -17.60
CA MET A 1 14.31 3.20 -16.60
C MET A 1 14.58 3.80 -15.24
N SER A 2 13.57 3.92 -14.37
CA SER A 2 13.77 4.40 -12.99
C SER A 2 14.36 3.29 -12.14
N THR A 3 15.40 3.59 -11.38
CA THR A 3 16.07 2.66 -10.46
C THR A 3 15.81 3.07 -9.03
N LEU A 4 15.94 2.14 -8.07
CA LEU A 4 15.82 2.48 -6.66
C LEU A 4 16.93 3.48 -6.26
N PRO A 5 16.60 4.52 -5.47
CA PRO A 5 17.60 5.47 -5.01
C PRO A 5 18.55 4.82 -4.00
N THR A 6 19.82 5.17 -4.07
CA THR A 6 20.78 4.81 -3.02
C THR A 6 20.63 5.79 -1.86
N LEU A 7 20.29 5.28 -0.67
CA LEU A 7 20.07 6.09 0.52
C LEU A 7 21.25 6.01 1.48
N ALA A 8 21.49 7.10 2.21
CA ALA A 8 22.44 7.09 3.31
C ALA A 8 21.87 6.32 4.51
N THR A 9 22.73 5.56 5.19
CA THR A 9 22.42 4.80 6.40
C THR A 9 23.21 5.33 7.58
N CYS A 10 22.58 5.47 8.76
CA CYS A 10 23.28 5.85 9.99
C CYS A 10 23.03 4.92 11.18
N GLY A 11 22.22 3.87 11.00
CA GLY A 11 21.88 2.93 12.08
C GLY A 11 20.77 3.40 13.02
N ASP A 12 20.44 4.70 13.02
CA ASP A 12 19.33 5.23 13.81
C ASP A 12 17.97 4.70 13.34
N PRO A 13 16.96 4.64 14.24
CA PRO A 13 15.59 4.39 13.83
C PRO A 13 15.09 5.44 12.84
N ALA A 14 14.33 4.99 11.84
CA ALA A 14 13.63 5.90 10.95
C ALA A 14 12.45 6.56 11.69
N THR A 15 12.34 7.88 11.55
CA THR A 15 11.23 8.69 12.07
C THR A 15 10.37 9.27 10.96
N VAL A 16 10.84 9.16 9.71
CA VAL A 16 10.19 9.69 8.51
C VAL A 16 10.01 8.56 7.50
N ARG A 17 8.83 8.52 6.90
CA ARG A 17 8.53 7.67 5.73
C ARG A 17 8.46 8.57 4.51
N ILE A 18 9.13 8.18 3.44
CA ILE A 18 9.04 8.85 2.14
C ILE A 18 8.38 7.86 1.19
N GLU A 19 7.23 8.22 0.63
CA GLU A 19 6.55 7.44 -0.40
C GLU A 19 7.13 7.80 -1.78
N LEU A 20 7.46 6.79 -2.59
CA LEU A 20 8.13 6.93 -3.89
C LEU A 20 7.15 6.55 -5.00
N TYR A 21 6.92 7.48 -5.92
CA TYR A 21 5.94 7.32 -7.00
C TYR A 21 6.56 7.44 -8.39
N THR A 22 6.24 6.49 -9.27
CA THR A 22 6.19 6.66 -10.72
C THR A 22 4.79 7.16 -11.12
N PRO A 23 4.58 7.65 -12.36
CA PRO A 23 3.27 8.13 -12.79
C PRO A 23 2.16 7.10 -12.56
N GLY A 24 1.24 7.42 -11.65
CA GLY A 24 0.06 6.60 -11.36
C GLY A 24 0.28 5.44 -10.37
N SER A 25 1.49 5.21 -9.85
CA SER A 25 1.80 4.07 -8.99
C SER A 25 2.61 4.48 -7.74
N LEU A 26 2.28 3.88 -6.59
CA LEU A 26 3.15 3.90 -5.40
C LEU A 26 4.08 2.69 -5.47
N ASP A 27 5.37 2.92 -5.64
CA ASP A 27 6.30 1.85 -5.98
C ASP A 27 7.18 1.41 -4.83
N ALA A 28 7.50 2.31 -3.91
CA ALA A 28 8.28 2.00 -2.73
C ALA A 28 7.99 2.96 -1.58
N CYS A 29 8.40 2.57 -0.37
CA CYS A 29 8.61 3.46 0.76
C CYS A 29 10.10 3.44 1.13
N ALA A 30 10.71 4.62 1.25
CA ALA A 30 11.99 4.81 1.89
C ALA A 30 11.78 5.27 3.35
N TYR A 31 12.71 4.90 4.22
CA TYR A 31 12.62 5.20 5.64
C TYR A 31 13.89 5.91 6.09
N THR A 32 13.76 7.08 6.70
CA THR A 32 14.89 7.92 7.11
C THR A 32 14.72 8.46 8.51
N CYS A 33 15.82 8.77 9.19
CA CYS A 33 15.79 9.70 10.31
C CYS A 33 15.59 11.14 9.78
N ALA A 34 15.16 12.05 10.64
CA ALA A 34 14.88 13.43 10.27
C ALA A 34 16.09 14.13 9.60
N ALA A 35 17.31 13.83 10.05
CA ALA A 35 18.54 14.40 9.51
C ALA A 35 18.81 14.00 8.05
N HIS A 36 18.38 12.81 7.63
CA HIS A 36 18.63 12.29 6.28
C HIS A 36 17.49 12.53 5.29
N THR A 37 16.32 12.99 5.74
CA THR A 37 15.12 13.17 4.89
C THR A 37 15.37 14.06 3.67
N VAL A 38 16.02 15.22 3.84
CA VAL A 38 16.26 16.15 2.72
C VAL A 38 17.15 15.51 1.65
N ARG A 39 18.24 14.86 2.07
CA ARG A 39 19.17 14.18 1.16
C ARG A 39 18.51 12.98 0.48
N ALA A 40 17.69 12.22 1.19
CA ALA A 40 16.95 11.10 0.63
C ALA A 40 15.92 11.56 -0.42
N SER A 41 15.15 12.61 -0.14
CA SER A 41 14.21 13.18 -1.12
C SER A 41 14.93 13.67 -2.38
N ALA A 42 16.11 14.27 -2.24
CA ALA A 42 16.93 14.65 -3.40
C ALA A 42 17.40 13.43 -4.21
N ALA A 43 17.85 12.36 -3.54
CA ALA A 43 18.23 11.12 -4.21
C ALA A 43 17.04 10.44 -4.93
N VAL A 44 15.85 10.47 -4.34
CA VAL A 44 14.60 10.00 -4.97
C VAL A 44 14.28 10.80 -6.24
N ALA A 45 14.39 12.13 -6.17
CA ALA A 45 14.16 13.00 -7.34
C ALA A 45 15.19 12.75 -8.46
N GLN A 46 16.47 12.56 -8.09
CA GLN A 46 17.54 12.19 -9.03
C GLN A 46 17.29 10.84 -9.72
N ALA A 47 16.61 9.92 -9.03
CA ALA A 47 16.18 8.64 -9.61
C ALA A 47 14.93 8.76 -10.52
N GLY A 48 14.41 9.98 -10.73
CA GLY A 48 13.24 10.23 -11.58
C GLY A 48 11.92 9.80 -10.94
N LEU A 49 11.85 9.78 -9.60
CA LEU A 49 10.66 9.41 -8.82
C LEU A 49 10.12 10.65 -8.09
N ALA A 50 8.79 10.71 -7.90
CA ALA A 50 8.20 11.71 -7.04
C ALA A 50 8.25 11.25 -5.58
N ALA A 51 8.79 12.12 -4.70
CA ALA A 51 8.88 11.87 -3.27
C ALA A 51 7.73 12.56 -2.53
N HIS A 52 7.01 11.82 -1.69
CA HIS A 52 6.02 12.37 -0.77
C HIS A 52 6.40 12.03 0.67
N VAL A 53 6.82 13.04 1.43
CA VAL A 53 7.27 12.89 2.81
C VAL A 53 6.07 12.78 3.73
N THR A 54 6.06 11.78 4.60
CA THR A 54 5.01 11.53 5.59
C THR A 54 5.59 10.99 6.90
N GLY A 55 4.76 10.94 7.94
CA GLY A 55 5.13 10.40 9.24
C GLY A 55 5.22 8.88 9.24
N MET A 56 6.00 8.33 10.17
CA MET A 56 5.96 6.90 10.46
C MET A 56 4.60 6.52 11.06
N ALA A 57 4.08 5.35 10.67
CA ALA A 57 2.92 4.78 11.36
C ALA A 57 3.33 4.35 12.78
N PRO A 58 2.44 4.43 13.79
CA PRO A 58 2.79 4.20 15.20
C PRO A 58 3.47 2.85 15.47
N ASP A 59 3.10 1.80 14.73
CA ASP A 59 3.57 0.43 14.95
C ASP A 59 4.67 0.00 13.95
N MET A 60 5.16 0.92 13.12
CA MET A 60 6.14 0.59 12.09
C MET A 60 7.57 0.83 12.58
N LYS A 61 8.37 -0.24 12.64
CA LYS A 61 9.80 -0.19 12.98
C LYS A 61 10.65 -0.42 11.73
N ARG A 62 11.48 0.57 11.40
CA ARG A 62 12.43 0.57 10.29
C ARG A 62 13.69 1.34 10.68
N SER A 63 14.81 1.01 10.05
CA SER A 63 16.07 1.72 10.22
C SER A 63 16.24 2.80 9.16
N CYS A 64 17.01 3.84 9.47
CA CYS A 64 17.36 4.86 8.50
C CYS A 64 18.16 4.25 7.33
N GLY A 65 17.61 4.39 6.12
CA GLY A 65 18.15 3.84 4.88
C GLY A 65 17.38 2.61 4.38
N ASP A 66 16.43 2.07 5.15
CA ASP A 66 15.57 0.99 4.66
C ASP A 66 14.72 1.43 3.47
N VAL A 67 14.54 0.53 2.50
CA VAL A 67 13.63 0.71 1.38
C VAL A 67 12.74 -0.53 1.26
N PHE A 68 11.44 -0.33 1.30
CA PHE A 68 10.44 -1.35 1.01
C PHE A 68 9.87 -1.11 -0.39
N VAL A 69 10.14 -2.02 -1.31
CA VAL A 69 9.55 -1.98 -2.66
C VAL A 69 8.22 -2.70 -2.62
N TYR A 70 7.16 -2.01 -3.03
CA TYR A 70 5.88 -2.66 -3.21
C TYR A 70 6.01 -3.60 -4.41
N PRO A 71 5.67 -4.89 -4.26
CA PRO A 71 5.58 -5.78 -5.39
C PRO A 71 4.71 -5.11 -6.46
N THR A 72 3.54 -4.60 -6.08
CA THR A 72 2.52 -3.90 -6.90
C THR A 72 3.01 -2.70 -7.70
N GLY A 73 4.20 -2.20 -7.42
CA GLY A 73 4.79 -1.05 -8.08
C GLY A 73 5.50 -1.37 -9.39
N ALA A 74 5.68 -0.35 -10.22
CA ALA A 74 6.54 -0.37 -11.41
C ALA A 74 8.01 -0.70 -11.08
N LEU A 75 8.45 -0.48 -9.83
CA LEU A 75 9.78 -0.87 -9.35
C LEU A 75 9.86 -2.30 -8.82
N GLY A 76 8.75 -3.04 -8.74
CA GLY A 76 8.66 -4.39 -8.16
C GLY A 76 9.41 -5.50 -8.92
N GLY A 77 10.19 -5.15 -9.95
CA GLY A 77 10.83 -6.10 -10.88
C GLY A 77 9.81 -6.75 -11.82
N ALA A 78 10.19 -6.94 -13.09
CA ALA A 78 9.44 -7.83 -13.96
C ALA A 78 9.64 -9.26 -13.41
N PRO A 79 8.56 -10.03 -13.17
CA PRO A 79 8.73 -11.42 -12.78
C PRO A 79 9.48 -12.15 -13.91
N ALA A 80 10.41 -13.05 -13.53
CA ALA A 80 11.06 -13.96 -14.50
C ALA A 80 10.06 -14.81 -15.29
N ASP A 81 8.82 -14.85 -14.79
CA ASP A 81 7.66 -15.57 -15.29
C ASP A 81 6.55 -14.53 -15.57
N LEU A 82 6.42 -14.13 -16.85
CA LEU A 82 5.40 -13.18 -17.31
C LEU A 82 3.97 -13.71 -17.15
N THR A 83 3.80 -14.99 -16.82
CA THR A 83 2.50 -15.64 -16.63
C THR A 83 1.83 -15.29 -15.31
N HIS A 84 2.55 -14.70 -14.35
CA HIS A 84 1.99 -14.27 -13.07
C HIS A 84 2.39 -12.82 -12.72
N PRO A 85 1.43 -11.95 -12.34
CA PRO A 85 1.75 -10.67 -11.73
C PRO A 85 2.62 -10.86 -10.47
N HIS A 86 3.56 -9.95 -10.21
CA HIS A 86 4.48 -10.03 -9.05
C HIS A 86 3.75 -10.07 -7.69
N TRP A 87 2.51 -9.61 -7.61
CA TRP A 87 1.72 -9.56 -6.38
C TRP A 87 0.92 -10.85 -6.18
N CYS A 88 0.87 -11.70 -7.20
CA CYS A 88 0.16 -12.97 -7.17
C CYS A 88 0.80 -13.88 -6.11
N ASN A 89 -0.05 -14.48 -5.26
CA ASN A 89 0.39 -15.44 -4.26
C ASN A 89 0.69 -16.83 -4.87
N ARG A 90 0.44 -17.02 -6.18
CA ARG A 90 0.68 -18.23 -6.98
C ARG A 90 -0.08 -19.49 -6.54
N ASP A 91 -0.82 -19.44 -5.44
CA ASP A 91 -1.66 -20.56 -5.02
C ASP A 91 -2.69 -20.84 -6.11
N ASP A 92 -2.70 -21.99 -6.77
CA ASP A 92 -3.90 -22.52 -7.46
C ASP A 92 -4.68 -21.49 -8.33
N CYS A 93 -3.95 -20.75 -9.17
CA CYS A 93 -4.51 -19.65 -9.97
C CYS A 93 -5.40 -20.17 -11.11
N GLU A 94 -4.98 -21.26 -11.77
CA GLU A 94 -5.67 -21.90 -12.89
C GLU A 94 -7.06 -22.38 -12.48
N ARG A 95 -7.17 -23.15 -11.39
CA ARG A 95 -8.46 -23.64 -10.88
C ARG A 95 -9.42 -22.50 -10.54
N ARG A 96 -8.90 -21.36 -10.09
CA ARG A 96 -9.71 -20.19 -9.75
C ARG A 96 -10.03 -19.29 -10.96
N GLY A 97 -9.39 -19.52 -12.10
CA GLY A 97 -9.48 -18.64 -13.26
C GLY A 97 -8.98 -17.21 -12.99
N ARG A 98 -8.15 -17.00 -11.95
CA ARG A 98 -7.66 -15.67 -11.57
C ARG A 98 -6.39 -15.71 -10.71
N HIS A 99 -5.53 -14.72 -10.92
CA HIS A 99 -4.50 -14.33 -9.98
C HIS A 99 -5.11 -13.66 -8.74
N ARG A 100 -4.52 -13.91 -7.57
CA ARG A 100 -4.91 -13.31 -6.30
C ARG A 100 -3.67 -12.97 -5.48
N SER A 101 -3.66 -11.82 -4.80
CA SER A 101 -2.61 -11.54 -3.80
C SER A 101 -2.85 -12.33 -2.52
N ARG A 102 -1.92 -12.20 -1.55
CA ARG A 102 -2.25 -12.53 -0.16
C ARG A 102 -3.42 -11.65 0.31
N ILE A 103 -4.30 -12.23 1.12
CA ILE A 103 -5.44 -11.50 1.72
C ILE A 103 -4.91 -10.71 2.91
N LEU A 104 -5.10 -9.39 2.87
CA LEU A 104 -4.85 -8.50 4.00
C LEU A 104 -6.14 -8.43 4.82
N ARG A 105 -6.10 -8.87 6.07
CA ARG A 105 -7.25 -8.77 6.97
C ARG A 105 -7.21 -7.42 7.68
N SER A 106 -8.30 -6.68 7.60
CA SER A 106 -8.57 -5.54 8.46
C SER A 106 -9.08 -6.10 9.79
N ASP A 107 -8.16 -6.24 10.74
CA ASP A 107 -8.44 -6.71 12.10
C ASP A 107 -7.94 -5.63 13.06
N THR A 108 -8.78 -5.24 14.03
CA THR A 108 -8.41 -4.29 15.08
C THR A 108 -7.91 -4.97 16.36
N ASN A 109 -7.74 -6.30 16.34
CA ASN A 109 -7.51 -7.17 17.49
C ASN A 109 -8.60 -7.02 18.56
N ARG A 110 -9.84 -6.73 18.14
CA ARG A 110 -11.02 -6.59 19.00
C ARG A 110 -12.17 -7.41 18.40
N PRO A 111 -13.20 -7.76 19.20
CA PRO A 111 -14.38 -8.42 18.67
C PRO A 111 -15.10 -7.49 17.69
N GLU A 112 -14.98 -7.76 16.39
CA GLU A 112 -15.76 -7.11 15.34
C GLU A 112 -16.86 -8.02 14.83
N ALA A 113 -17.98 -7.43 14.38
CA ALA A 113 -19.12 -8.18 13.87
C ALA A 113 -18.78 -8.99 12.60
N PHE A 114 -17.79 -8.54 11.82
CA PHE A 114 -17.29 -9.22 10.63
C PHE A 114 -15.84 -8.85 10.37
N ILE A 115 -15.07 -9.76 9.77
CA ILE A 115 -13.69 -9.52 9.33
C ILE A 115 -13.72 -9.10 7.86
N VAL A 116 -13.07 -7.99 7.53
CA VAL A 116 -12.90 -7.56 6.13
C VAL A 116 -11.55 -8.01 5.59
N GLY A 117 -11.56 -8.85 4.57
CA GLY A 117 -10.41 -9.19 3.75
C GLY A 117 -10.28 -8.26 2.55
N VAL A 118 -9.06 -7.86 2.23
CA VAL A 118 -8.70 -7.07 1.06
C VAL A 118 -7.64 -7.80 0.25
N ALA A 119 -7.86 -7.97 -1.05
CA ALA A 119 -6.88 -8.59 -1.95
C ALA A 119 -6.91 -7.96 -3.34
N LEU A 120 -5.79 -8.01 -4.05
CA LEU A 120 -5.76 -7.79 -5.50
C LEU A 120 -6.21 -9.08 -6.20
N VAL A 121 -7.03 -8.92 -7.23
CA VAL A 121 -7.45 -10.01 -8.12
C VAL A 121 -7.38 -9.57 -9.57
N GLN A 122 -7.04 -10.50 -10.46
CA GLN A 122 -6.96 -10.27 -11.89
C GLN A 122 -7.32 -11.58 -12.59
N ALA A 123 -8.24 -11.56 -13.56
CA ALA A 123 -8.54 -12.75 -14.36
C ALA A 123 -7.30 -13.20 -15.13
N LEU A 124 -7.21 -14.48 -15.50
CA LEU A 124 -6.06 -15.01 -16.26
C LEU A 124 -5.98 -14.52 -17.72
N HIS A 125 -6.76 -13.51 -18.09
CA HIS A 125 -6.74 -12.94 -19.42
C HIS A 125 -5.63 -11.88 -19.52
N PRO A 126 -4.80 -11.86 -20.58
CA PRO A 126 -3.67 -10.94 -20.72
C PRO A 126 -4.05 -9.44 -20.63
N ALA A 127 -5.25 -9.09 -21.10
CA ALA A 127 -5.77 -7.73 -21.04
C ALA A 127 -6.62 -7.42 -19.80
N ALA A 128 -6.79 -8.38 -18.88
CA ALA A 128 -7.55 -8.12 -17.66
C ALA A 128 -6.78 -7.14 -16.77
N GLU A 129 -7.43 -6.06 -16.34
CA GLU A 129 -6.84 -5.16 -15.37
C GLU A 129 -6.95 -5.73 -13.95
N PRO A 130 -5.97 -5.45 -13.06
CA PRO A 130 -6.10 -5.77 -11.66
C PRO A 130 -7.23 -4.97 -11.02
N THR A 131 -7.95 -5.61 -10.10
CA THR A 131 -9.03 -5.03 -9.30
C THR A 131 -8.80 -5.34 -7.82
N VAL A 132 -9.41 -4.56 -6.94
CA VAL A 132 -9.39 -4.81 -5.50
C VAL A 132 -10.69 -5.52 -5.12
N ARG A 133 -10.56 -6.69 -4.50
CA ARG A 133 -11.66 -7.43 -3.91
C ARG A 133 -11.69 -7.17 -2.41
N LEU A 134 -12.80 -6.61 -1.94
CA LEU A 134 -13.19 -6.53 -0.54
C LEU A 134 -14.09 -7.73 -0.24
N THR A 135 -13.86 -8.40 0.87
CA THR A 135 -14.62 -9.59 1.26
C THR A 135 -14.97 -9.48 2.72
N SER A 136 -16.26 -9.48 3.06
CA SER A 136 -16.72 -9.60 4.44
C SER A 136 -17.20 -11.03 4.69
N VAL A 137 -16.91 -11.54 5.88
CA VAL A 137 -17.43 -12.81 6.37
C VAL A 137 -18.27 -12.53 7.61
N GLU A 138 -19.58 -12.71 7.50
CA GLU A 138 -20.54 -12.56 8.59
C GLU A 138 -21.35 -13.86 8.71
N GLY A 139 -21.34 -14.50 9.88
CA GLY A 139 -22.13 -15.71 10.12
C GLY A 139 -21.88 -16.89 9.16
N GLY A 140 -20.74 -16.91 8.45
CA GLY A 140 -20.39 -17.92 7.44
C GLY A 140 -20.78 -17.57 6.00
N ALA A 141 -21.50 -16.47 5.77
CA ALA A 141 -21.78 -15.96 4.42
C ALA A 141 -20.66 -15.02 3.95
N GLU A 142 -20.08 -15.31 2.78
CA GLU A 142 -19.08 -14.45 2.14
C GLU A 142 -19.79 -13.44 1.22
N THR A 143 -19.71 -12.15 1.56
CA THR A 143 -20.11 -11.07 0.64
C THR A 143 -18.85 -10.44 0.06
N SER A 144 -18.81 -10.25 -1.26
CA SER A 144 -17.65 -9.61 -1.89
C SER A 144 -18.02 -8.45 -2.81
N LEU A 145 -17.26 -7.37 -2.70
CA LEU A 145 -17.31 -6.20 -3.57
C LEU A 145 -16.00 -6.12 -4.35
N VAL A 146 -16.09 -5.94 -5.67
CA VAL A 146 -14.93 -5.76 -6.55
C VAL A 146 -14.91 -4.33 -7.04
N LEU A 147 -13.76 -3.68 -6.92
CA LEU A 147 -13.53 -2.29 -7.29
C LEU A 147 -12.35 -2.21 -8.27
N SER A 148 -12.42 -1.31 -9.24
CA SER A 148 -11.23 -0.96 -10.00
C SER A 148 -10.18 -0.33 -9.09
N VAL A 149 -8.90 -0.42 -9.44
CA VAL A 149 -7.82 0.25 -8.67
C VAL A 149 -8.09 1.75 -8.51
N GLY A 150 -8.64 2.40 -9.55
CA GLY A 150 -9.05 3.80 -9.48
C GLY A 150 -10.13 4.06 -8.42
N GLN A 151 -11.19 3.25 -8.39
CA GLN A 151 -12.23 3.34 -7.37
C GLN A 151 -11.68 3.09 -5.96
N SER A 152 -10.78 2.12 -5.80
CA SER A 152 -10.15 1.83 -4.51
C SER A 152 -9.29 2.98 -3.99
N ARG A 153 -8.58 3.69 -4.89
CA ARG A 153 -7.84 4.91 -4.52
C ARG A 153 -8.77 5.98 -4.01
N VAL A 154 -9.87 6.26 -4.73
CA VAL A 154 -10.87 7.23 -4.29
C VAL A 154 -11.48 6.82 -2.95
N LEU A 155 -11.84 5.54 -2.78
CA LEU A 155 -12.38 5.01 -1.54
C LEU A 155 -11.43 5.23 -0.37
N ARG A 156 -10.13 4.95 -0.54
CA ARG A 156 -9.10 5.22 0.49
C ARG A 156 -9.13 6.66 0.96
N TYR A 157 -9.18 7.63 0.04
CA TYR A 157 -9.23 9.05 0.41
C TYR A 157 -10.54 9.43 1.11
N ARG A 158 -11.68 8.89 0.65
CA ARG A 158 -12.97 9.13 1.31
C ARG A 158 -13.02 8.56 2.73
N LEU A 159 -12.46 7.37 2.95
CA LEU A 159 -12.34 6.76 4.27
C LEU A 159 -11.45 7.60 5.19
N ALA A 160 -10.29 8.07 4.70
CA ALA A 160 -9.42 8.96 5.48
C ALA A 160 -10.16 10.23 5.94
N ASN A 161 -10.87 10.90 5.02
CA ASN A 161 -11.66 12.08 5.35
C ASN A 161 -12.75 11.80 6.40
N LEU A 162 -13.45 10.66 6.29
CA LEU A 162 -14.46 10.26 7.28
C LEU A 162 -13.84 10.02 8.67
N LEU A 163 -12.66 9.39 8.72
CA LEU A 163 -11.93 9.16 9.98
C LEU A 163 -11.46 10.47 10.62
N ASP A 164 -10.98 11.43 9.83
CA ASP A 164 -10.58 12.74 10.32
C ASP A 164 -11.77 13.51 10.90
N MET A 165 -12.93 13.50 10.21
CA MET A 165 -14.17 14.09 10.72
C MET A 165 -14.64 13.43 12.03
N ALA A 166 -14.54 12.10 12.13
CA ALA A 166 -14.92 11.38 13.35
C ALA A 166 -14.00 11.70 14.55
N ARG A 167 -12.77 12.14 14.31
CA ARG A 167 -11.84 12.63 15.35
C ARG A 167 -12.15 14.06 15.75
N ALA A 168 -12.47 14.94 14.79
CA ALA A 168 -12.79 16.35 15.05
C ALA A 168 -13.98 16.51 16.02
N GLY A 169 -14.99 15.62 15.93
CA GLY A 169 -16.15 15.64 16.83
C GLY A 169 -15.84 15.32 18.31
N ARG A 170 -14.69 14.73 18.64
CA ARG A 170 -14.34 14.39 20.05
C ARG A 170 -13.66 15.55 20.80
N ASN A 171 -13.15 16.55 20.08
CA ASN A 171 -12.48 17.72 20.66
C ASN A 171 -13.27 19.03 20.41
N GLY A 172 -14.56 18.92 20.09
CA GLY A 172 -15.45 20.04 19.77
C GLY A 172 -16.22 20.59 20.98
N GLY A 173 -15.54 20.82 22.10
CA GLY A 173 -15.98 21.88 22.99
C GLY A 173 -15.70 23.21 22.29
N ARG A 174 -16.78 23.95 22.01
CA ARG A 174 -16.81 25.41 21.83
C ARG A 174 -15.94 25.98 20.70
N TRP A 175 -16.57 26.19 19.55
CA TRP A 175 -16.31 27.39 18.75
C TRP A 175 -17.67 28.05 18.48
N ALA A 176 -17.84 29.23 19.09
CA ALA A 176 -18.88 30.20 18.79
C ALA A 176 -18.47 31.01 17.56
#